data_AF-A0A7L6CLE4-F1
#
_entry.id   AF-A0A7L6CLE4-F1
#
_cell.length_a   1.000
_cell.length_b   1.000
_cell.length_c   1.000
_cell.angle_alpha   90.00
_cell.angle_beta   90.00
_cell.angle_gamma   90.00
#
_symmetry.space_group_name_H-M   'P 1'
#
loop_
_entity.id
_entity.type
_entity.pdbx_description
1 polymer ?
#
loop_
_entity_poly.entity_id
_entity_poly.type
_entity_poly.pdbx_seq_one_letter_code
_entity_poly.pdbx_strand_id
1 'polypeptide(L)'
;MTIMAGRSPGAIEWFQRAKQMRRQQLNTLAQLGSLVNGISRLAHMLQCERGASNVWLCSQGTLYALECKASRALADDNLAALYRILDEQSPMPGSTVCERIASAIQSLDGLSALRDGVSEQNITAPQAMEHYSRILRHLLSIVPQLNDSIDDPQIAGRFVALYSLMQGKELAGQERALGAIGFTQGFFSDDTRQRLVDRIDGQQSCFDVFLSCCREDVRETFMLNCQPCLETEQLRRVACTRQPGADNGHTALHWFARQTARLEHLRTLEEIVIADLMMAVDARIQNDDEITPVDDEQDDPLACYPDKPLLPLLRQQAREIELLSRQLASLRDTLEERKIIDKAKSVLMAHQNMSEEQAWYALRKMAMDKNQRMVDIAHALLTVKTLWQVIPKE
;
A
#
# COMPACT_ATOMS: atom_id res chain seq x y z
N MET A 1 -53.96 -28.29 -29.27
CA MET A 1 -52.67 -27.57 -29.21
C MET A 1 -52.95 -26.12 -28.90
N THR A 2 -52.91 -25.75 -27.63
CA THR A 2 -53.07 -24.37 -27.18
C THR A 2 -51.66 -23.82 -27.02
N ILE A 3 -51.26 -22.94 -27.93
CA ILE A 3 -49.98 -22.24 -27.88
C ILE A 3 -50.04 -21.30 -26.67
N MET A 4 -49.36 -21.67 -25.59
CA MET A 4 -49.07 -20.79 -24.45
C MET A 4 -48.23 -19.62 -25.00
N ALA A 5 -48.88 -18.51 -25.29
CA ALA A 5 -48.22 -17.25 -25.54
C ALA A 5 -47.49 -16.85 -24.25
N GLY A 6 -46.16 -17.00 -24.25
CA GLY A 6 -45.32 -16.54 -23.15
C GLY A 6 -45.57 -15.04 -22.92
N ARG A 7 -46.10 -14.70 -21.73
CA ARG A 7 -46.18 -13.31 -21.29
C ARG A 7 -44.76 -12.76 -21.31
N SER A 8 -44.51 -11.75 -22.13
CA SER A 8 -43.25 -11.00 -22.13
C SER A 8 -43.04 -10.42 -20.73
N PRO A 9 -41.84 -10.54 -20.12
CA PRO A 9 -41.59 -10.00 -18.79
C PRO A 9 -41.93 -8.51 -18.78
N GLY A 10 -42.91 -8.12 -17.96
CA GLY A 10 -43.32 -6.72 -17.83
C GLY A 10 -42.23 -5.90 -17.13
N ALA A 11 -42.27 -4.57 -17.27
CA ALA A 11 -41.30 -3.67 -16.62
C ALA A 11 -41.16 -3.93 -15.10
N ILE A 12 -42.25 -4.33 -14.44
CA ILE A 12 -42.29 -4.70 -13.02
C ILE A 12 -41.34 -5.88 -12.69
N GLU A 13 -41.28 -6.91 -13.53
CA GLU A 13 -40.37 -8.04 -13.30
C GLU A 13 -38.90 -7.62 -13.43
N TRP A 14 -38.60 -6.69 -14.33
CA TRP A 14 -37.26 -6.11 -14.46
C TRP A 14 -36.90 -5.22 -13.27
N PHE A 15 -37.83 -4.42 -12.74
CA PHE A 15 -37.61 -3.65 -11.51
C PHE A 15 -37.41 -4.55 -10.28
N GLN A 16 -38.20 -5.62 -10.14
CA GLN A 16 -38.02 -6.61 -9.07
C GLN A 16 -36.66 -7.31 -9.19
N ARG A 17 -36.25 -7.68 -10.40
CA ARG A 17 -34.93 -8.27 -10.66
C ARG A 17 -33.80 -7.28 -10.32
N ALA A 18 -33.95 -6.00 -10.68
CA ALA A 18 -32.99 -4.97 -10.33
C ALA A 18 -32.86 -4.82 -8.79
N LYS A 19 -33.98 -4.81 -8.06
CA LYS A 19 -33.98 -4.77 -6.59
C LYS A 19 -33.31 -6.00 -5.98
N GLN A 20 -33.61 -7.20 -6.49
CA GLN A 20 -32.98 -8.44 -6.03
C GLN A 20 -31.46 -8.44 -6.28
N MET A 21 -31.02 -8.02 -7.46
CA MET A 21 -29.61 -7.92 -7.81
C MET A 21 -28.87 -6.91 -6.93
N ARG A 22 -29.49 -5.75 -6.66
CA ARG A 22 -28.92 -4.73 -5.79
C ARG A 22 -28.77 -5.22 -4.34
N ARG A 23 -29.78 -5.90 -3.79
CA ARG A 23 -29.69 -6.52 -2.46
C ARG A 23 -28.60 -7.58 -2.37
N GLN A 24 -28.42 -8.39 -3.42
CA GLN A 24 -27.31 -9.34 -3.51
C GLN A 24 -25.96 -8.62 -3.52
N GLN A 25 -25.81 -7.56 -4.31
CA GLN A 25 -24.60 -6.74 -4.33
C GLN A 25 -24.27 -6.15 -2.96
N LEU A 26 -25.27 -5.62 -2.25
CA LEU A 26 -25.09 -5.03 -0.92
C LEU A 26 -24.61 -6.06 0.12
N ASN A 27 -25.16 -7.28 0.11
CA ASN A 27 -24.66 -8.37 0.95
C ASN A 27 -23.20 -8.75 0.60
N THR A 28 -22.86 -8.78 -0.69
CA THR A 28 -21.48 -8.98 -1.13
C THR A 28 -20.57 -7.87 -0.62
N LEU A 29 -21.00 -6.60 -0.64
CA LEU A 29 -20.20 -5.48 -0.11
C LEU A 29 -19.88 -5.64 1.38
N ALA A 30 -20.83 -6.09 2.20
CA ALA A 30 -20.59 -6.35 3.62
C ALA A 30 -19.54 -7.46 3.83
N GLN A 31 -19.62 -8.54 3.04
CA GLN A 31 -18.63 -9.62 3.06
C GLN A 31 -17.24 -9.09 2.66
N LEU A 32 -17.15 -8.32 1.56
CA LEU A 32 -15.90 -7.70 1.12
C LEU A 32 -15.29 -6.79 2.19
N GLY A 33 -16.11 -5.99 2.88
CA GLY A 33 -15.66 -5.15 4.00
C GLY A 33 -15.05 -5.96 5.14
N SER A 34 -15.70 -7.06 5.53
CA SER A 34 -15.18 -7.98 6.55
C SER A 34 -13.85 -8.62 6.14
N LEU A 35 -13.72 -9.03 4.87
CA LEU A 35 -12.49 -9.61 4.34
C LEU A 35 -11.34 -8.60 4.34
N VAL A 36 -11.58 -7.38 3.87
CA VAL A 36 -10.55 -6.33 3.88
C VAL A 36 -10.11 -5.98 5.31
N ASN A 37 -11.03 -5.95 6.27
CA ASN A 37 -10.68 -5.77 7.67
C ASN A 37 -9.79 -6.92 8.19
N GLY A 38 -10.12 -8.18 7.87
CA GLY A 38 -9.30 -9.35 8.20
C GLY A 38 -7.89 -9.26 7.61
N ILE A 39 -7.78 -8.90 6.33
CA ILE A 39 -6.52 -8.68 5.61
C ILE A 39 -5.70 -7.57 6.29
N SER A 40 -6.32 -6.44 6.61
CA SER A 40 -5.67 -5.30 7.28
C SER A 40 -5.08 -5.68 8.63
N ARG A 41 -5.85 -6.39 9.46
CA ARG A 41 -5.40 -6.85 10.79
C ARG A 41 -4.22 -7.82 10.69
N LEU A 42 -4.30 -8.82 9.81
CA LEU A 42 -3.20 -9.76 9.60
C LEU A 42 -1.96 -9.04 9.06
N ALA A 43 -2.13 -8.15 8.08
CA ALA A 43 -1.02 -7.38 7.52
C ALA A 43 -0.32 -6.54 8.61
N HIS A 44 -1.07 -5.88 9.49
CA HIS A 44 -0.49 -5.14 10.60
C HIS A 44 0.30 -6.05 11.57
N MET A 45 -0.24 -7.21 11.95
CA MET A 45 0.48 -8.14 12.83
C MET A 45 1.76 -8.68 12.20
N LEU A 46 1.74 -8.99 10.90
CA LEU A 46 2.94 -9.39 10.16
C LEU A 46 3.96 -8.25 10.04
N GLN A 47 3.53 -6.98 9.98
CA GLN A 47 4.44 -5.82 10.05
C GLN A 47 5.09 -5.68 11.43
N CYS A 48 4.35 -5.99 12.51
CA CYS A 48 4.88 -6.04 13.87
C CYS A 48 5.90 -7.18 14.02
N GLU A 49 5.55 -8.39 13.55
CA GLU A 49 6.44 -9.56 13.56
C GLU A 49 7.72 -9.32 12.74
N ARG A 50 7.59 -8.71 11.54
CA ARG A 50 8.73 -8.27 10.73
C ARG A 50 9.63 -7.30 11.50
N GLY A 51 9.03 -6.32 12.18
CA GLY A 51 9.76 -5.33 12.98
C GLY A 51 10.55 -5.97 14.13
N ALA A 52 9.91 -6.84 14.91
CA ALA A 52 10.55 -7.54 16.01
C ALA A 52 11.67 -8.47 15.52
N SER A 53 11.41 -9.23 14.45
CA SER A 53 12.40 -10.10 13.81
C SER A 53 13.63 -9.32 13.33
N ASN A 54 13.41 -8.09 12.83
CA ASN A 54 14.51 -7.23 12.37
C ASN A 54 15.43 -6.83 13.53
N VAL A 55 14.86 -6.39 14.65
CA VAL A 55 15.62 -5.99 15.85
C VAL A 55 16.34 -7.21 16.45
N TRP A 56 15.67 -8.36 16.50
CA TRP A 56 16.27 -9.63 16.93
C TRP A 56 17.53 -9.97 16.11
N LEU A 57 17.42 -10.00 14.78
CA LEU A 57 18.54 -10.34 13.90
C LEU A 57 19.65 -9.27 13.92
N CYS A 58 19.29 -7.98 13.91
CA CYS A 58 20.25 -6.88 13.96
C CYS A 58 21.01 -6.84 15.30
N SER A 59 20.39 -7.29 16.39
CA SER A 59 20.99 -7.37 17.71
C SER A 59 21.67 -8.72 18.00
N GLN A 60 21.80 -9.61 17.00
CA GLN A 60 22.38 -10.95 17.12
C GLN A 60 21.71 -11.80 18.21
N GLY A 61 20.41 -11.63 18.39
CA GLY A 61 19.61 -12.38 19.36
C GLY A 61 19.67 -11.87 20.79
N THR A 62 20.05 -10.60 21.01
CA THR A 62 20.11 -10.01 22.36
C THR A 62 18.86 -9.24 22.75
N LEU A 63 18.13 -8.68 21.78
CA LEU A 63 16.94 -7.85 22.00
C LEU A 63 15.71 -8.43 21.30
N TYR A 64 14.51 -8.12 21.81
CA TYR A 64 13.22 -8.40 21.15
C TYR A 64 12.79 -9.89 21.08
N ALA A 65 13.37 -10.77 21.89
CA ALA A 65 12.96 -12.19 21.94
C ALA A 65 11.47 -12.36 22.33
N LEU A 66 11.02 -11.62 23.34
CA LEU A 66 9.64 -11.69 23.84
C LEU A 66 8.65 -11.10 22.84
N GLU A 67 9.04 -10.00 22.20
CA GLU A 67 8.29 -9.29 21.17
C GLU A 67 8.13 -10.16 19.92
N CYS A 68 9.17 -10.91 19.52
CA CYS A 68 9.04 -11.92 18.46
C CYS A 68 8.01 -13.00 18.83
N LYS A 69 8.06 -13.52 20.05
CA LYS A 69 7.10 -14.54 20.50
C LYS A 69 5.66 -13.99 20.55
N ALA A 70 5.48 -12.79 21.10
CA ALA A 70 4.18 -12.14 21.22
C ALA A 70 3.58 -11.80 19.85
N SER A 71 4.38 -11.19 18.96
CA SER A 71 3.93 -10.85 17.60
C SER A 71 3.58 -12.07 16.76
N ARG A 72 4.31 -13.18 16.88
CA ARG A 72 3.97 -14.47 16.24
C ARG A 72 2.60 -14.98 16.67
N ALA A 73 2.35 -15.02 17.98
CA ALA A 73 1.07 -15.47 18.52
C ALA A 73 -0.10 -14.61 18.00
N LEU A 74 0.07 -13.28 17.99
CA LEU A 74 -0.94 -12.37 17.46
C LEU A 74 -1.15 -12.53 15.95
N ALA A 75 -0.08 -12.78 15.19
CA ALA A 75 -0.18 -13.06 13.76
C ALA A 75 -0.94 -14.38 13.50
N ASP A 76 -0.70 -15.41 14.31
CA ASP A 76 -1.38 -16.71 14.21
C ASP A 76 -2.89 -16.60 14.52
N ASP A 77 -3.25 -15.84 15.56
CA ASP A 77 -4.65 -15.58 15.89
C ASP A 77 -5.39 -14.86 14.74
N ASN A 78 -4.75 -13.86 14.13
CA ASN A 78 -5.34 -13.13 13.00
C ASN A 78 -5.33 -13.95 11.70
N LEU A 79 -4.38 -14.87 11.52
CA LEU A 79 -4.35 -15.80 10.40
C LEU A 79 -5.50 -16.81 10.51
N ALA A 80 -5.73 -17.38 11.70
CA ALA A 80 -6.87 -18.25 11.94
C ALA A 80 -8.21 -17.52 11.75
N ALA A 81 -8.30 -16.26 12.16
CA ALA A 81 -9.47 -15.43 11.89
C ALA A 81 -9.70 -15.19 10.39
N LEU A 82 -8.63 -14.91 9.63
CA LEU A 82 -8.72 -14.72 8.17
C LEU A 82 -9.21 -15.99 7.46
N TYR A 83 -8.71 -17.17 7.85
CA TYR A 83 -9.16 -18.43 7.27
C TYR A 83 -10.66 -18.67 7.49
N ARG A 84 -11.18 -18.40 8.69
CA ARG A 84 -12.63 -18.49 8.94
C ARG A 84 -13.44 -17.56 8.04
N ILE A 85 -12.97 -16.33 7.83
CA ILE A 85 -13.63 -15.37 6.92
C ILE A 85 -13.64 -15.91 5.49
N LEU A 86 -12.53 -16.48 5.02
CA LEU A 86 -12.43 -17.05 3.67
C LEU A 86 -13.36 -18.26 3.48
N ASP A 87 -13.48 -19.12 4.49
CA ASP A 87 -14.39 -20.28 4.47
C ASP A 87 -15.87 -19.85 4.44
N GLU A 88 -16.23 -18.84 5.23
CA GLU A 88 -17.61 -18.31 5.31
C GLU A 88 -18.06 -17.58 4.04
N GLN A 89 -17.13 -16.98 3.30
CA GLN A 89 -17.41 -16.13 2.13
C GLN A 89 -17.33 -16.85 0.78
N SER A 90 -17.22 -18.17 0.77
CA SER A 90 -17.21 -18.96 -0.46
C SER A 90 -18.62 -19.10 -1.06
N PRO A 91 -18.84 -18.86 -2.38
CA PRO A 91 -17.85 -18.57 -3.41
C PRO A 91 -17.48 -17.08 -3.54
N MET A 92 -16.22 -16.80 -3.87
CA MET A 92 -15.70 -15.45 -4.12
C MET A 92 -16.11 -14.90 -5.51
N PRO A 93 -16.22 -13.56 -5.67
CA PRO A 93 -16.56 -12.94 -6.94
C PRO A 93 -15.36 -12.93 -7.90
N GLY A 94 -15.24 -13.97 -8.74
CA GLY A 94 -14.33 -14.00 -9.89
C GLY A 94 -13.03 -14.78 -9.67
N SER A 95 -12.48 -15.31 -10.76
CA SER A 95 -11.29 -16.18 -10.74
C SER A 95 -10.03 -15.46 -10.25
N THR A 96 -9.83 -14.20 -10.64
CA THR A 96 -8.63 -13.45 -10.27
C THR A 96 -8.55 -13.20 -8.77
N VAL A 97 -9.69 -12.98 -8.09
CA VAL A 97 -9.72 -12.89 -6.61
C VAL A 97 -9.21 -14.20 -5.99
N CYS A 98 -9.70 -15.35 -6.48
CA CYS A 98 -9.26 -16.67 -6.01
C CYS A 98 -7.76 -16.90 -6.24
N GLU A 99 -7.22 -16.51 -7.39
CA GLU A 99 -5.78 -16.61 -7.69
C GLU A 99 -4.92 -15.75 -6.74
N ARG A 100 -5.39 -14.55 -6.39
CA ARG A 100 -4.72 -13.66 -5.42
C ARG A 100 -4.75 -14.25 -4.01
N ILE A 101 -5.91 -14.78 -3.59
CA ILE A 101 -6.06 -15.48 -2.30
C ILE A 101 -5.13 -16.68 -2.25
N ALA A 102 -5.12 -17.53 -3.29
CA ALA A 102 -4.25 -18.69 -3.37
C ALA A 102 -2.76 -18.31 -3.26
N SER A 103 -2.33 -17.25 -3.96
CA SER A 103 -0.96 -16.74 -3.89
C SER A 103 -0.59 -16.23 -2.48
N ALA A 104 -1.53 -15.58 -1.79
CA ALA A 104 -1.33 -15.11 -0.42
C ALA A 104 -1.22 -16.28 0.56
N ILE A 105 -2.12 -17.27 0.47
CA ILE A 105 -2.09 -18.49 1.30
C ILE A 105 -0.79 -19.26 1.10
N GLN A 106 -0.39 -19.49 -0.16
CA GLN A 106 0.88 -20.17 -0.47
C GLN A 106 2.09 -19.45 0.13
N SER A 107 2.06 -18.11 0.18
CA SER A 107 3.12 -17.33 0.82
C SER A 107 3.09 -17.45 2.36
N LEU A 108 1.90 -17.51 2.94
CA LEU A 108 1.67 -17.68 4.39
C LEU A 108 2.13 -19.06 4.89
N ASP A 109 2.02 -20.11 4.07
CA ASP A 109 2.53 -21.45 4.41
C ASP A 109 4.04 -21.46 4.69
N GLY A 110 4.78 -20.48 4.15
CA GLY A 110 6.21 -20.29 4.39
C GLY A 110 6.56 -19.67 5.75
N LEU A 111 5.58 -19.24 6.55
CA LEU A 111 5.82 -18.52 7.82
C LEU A 111 6.60 -19.35 8.84
N SER A 112 6.31 -20.66 8.97
CA SER A 112 7.01 -21.51 9.95
C SER A 112 8.50 -21.57 9.65
N ALA A 113 8.88 -21.90 8.42
CA ALA A 113 10.28 -21.98 8.01
C ALA A 113 11.01 -20.63 8.13
N LEU A 114 10.32 -19.53 7.85
CA LEU A 114 10.85 -18.18 8.08
C LEU A 114 11.13 -17.94 9.57
N ARG A 115 10.18 -18.26 10.45
CA ARG A 115 10.30 -18.08 11.90
C ARG A 115 11.42 -18.91 12.50
N ASP A 116 11.59 -20.15 12.03
CA ASP A 116 12.68 -21.03 12.44
C ASP A 116 14.04 -20.43 12.03
N GLY A 117 14.16 -20.00 10.76
CA GLY A 117 15.35 -19.31 10.27
C GLY A 117 15.70 -18.03 11.05
N VAL A 118 14.70 -17.24 11.46
CA VAL A 118 14.90 -16.05 12.31
C VAL A 118 15.35 -16.45 13.72
N SER A 119 14.70 -17.44 14.32
CA SER A 119 14.99 -17.89 15.70
C SER A 119 16.38 -18.51 15.82
N GLU A 120 16.78 -19.31 14.85
CA GLU A 120 18.09 -19.94 14.78
C GLU A 120 19.18 -18.99 14.24
N GLN A 121 18.79 -17.80 13.77
CA GLN A 121 19.67 -16.83 13.10
C GLN A 121 20.40 -17.40 11.86
N ASN A 122 19.76 -18.36 11.19
CA ASN A 122 20.26 -19.01 9.96
C ASN A 122 19.98 -18.20 8.69
N ILE A 123 19.22 -17.11 8.79
CA ILE A 123 18.99 -16.14 7.72
C ILE A 123 19.37 -14.74 8.17
N THR A 124 19.79 -13.91 7.22
CA THR A 124 20.15 -12.51 7.49
C THR A 124 18.90 -11.63 7.63
N ALA A 125 19.04 -10.48 8.31
CA ALA A 125 17.97 -9.50 8.42
C ALA A 125 17.38 -9.08 7.05
N PRO A 126 18.18 -8.72 6.02
CA PRO A 126 17.64 -8.41 4.70
C PRO A 126 16.81 -9.55 4.07
N GLN A 127 17.24 -10.80 4.22
CA GLN A 127 16.50 -11.96 3.69
C GLN A 127 15.16 -12.15 4.41
N ALA A 128 15.16 -12.04 5.74
CA ALA A 128 13.93 -12.13 6.53
C ALA A 128 12.95 -11.00 6.16
N MET A 129 13.44 -9.75 6.06
CA MET A 129 12.63 -8.59 5.72
C MET A 129 11.99 -8.71 4.33
N GLU A 130 12.74 -9.19 3.33
CA GLU A 130 12.23 -9.46 1.99
C GLU A 130 11.14 -10.53 2.02
N HIS A 131 11.32 -11.60 2.80
CA HIS A 131 10.34 -12.68 2.88
C HIS A 131 9.01 -12.21 3.49
N TYR A 132 9.04 -11.48 4.62
CA TYR A 132 7.84 -10.85 5.19
C TYR A 132 7.19 -9.86 4.22
N SER A 133 7.99 -9.04 3.53
CA SER A 133 7.48 -8.04 2.59
C SER A 133 6.80 -8.69 1.38
N ARG A 134 7.25 -9.87 0.95
CA ARG A 134 6.59 -10.68 -0.09
C ARG A 134 5.23 -11.19 0.37
N ILE A 135 5.14 -11.75 1.57
CA ILE A 135 3.87 -12.20 2.16
C ILE A 135 2.87 -11.04 2.22
N LEU A 136 3.30 -9.90 2.77
CA LEU A 136 2.50 -8.68 2.87
C LEU A 136 2.03 -8.18 1.50
N ARG A 137 2.90 -8.18 0.49
CA ARG A 137 2.55 -7.78 -0.88
C ARG A 137 1.47 -8.68 -1.50
N HIS A 138 1.56 -10.00 -1.35
CA HIS A 138 0.51 -10.90 -1.84
C HIS A 138 -0.81 -10.69 -1.12
N LEU A 139 -0.77 -10.56 0.22
CA LEU A 139 -1.94 -10.31 1.06
C LEU A 139 -2.65 -8.99 0.68
N LEU A 140 -1.89 -7.89 0.56
CA LEU A 140 -2.43 -6.58 0.17
C LEU A 140 -2.93 -6.53 -1.28
N SER A 141 -2.40 -7.37 -2.18
CA SER A 141 -2.82 -7.41 -3.58
C SER A 141 -4.24 -7.94 -3.80
N ILE A 142 -4.86 -8.54 -2.77
CA ILE A 142 -6.26 -8.98 -2.82
C ILE A 142 -7.20 -7.76 -2.85
N VAL A 143 -6.91 -6.72 -2.05
CA VAL A 143 -7.79 -5.55 -1.87
C VAL A 143 -8.17 -4.83 -3.18
N PRO A 144 -7.22 -4.45 -4.07
CA PRO A 144 -7.59 -3.81 -5.34
C PRO A 144 -8.38 -4.75 -6.25
N GLN A 145 -8.16 -6.07 -6.16
CA GLN A 145 -8.90 -7.05 -6.95
C GLN A 145 -10.36 -7.19 -6.47
N LEU A 146 -10.62 -7.04 -5.17
CA LEU A 146 -11.98 -7.00 -4.63
C LEU A 146 -12.75 -5.78 -5.16
N ASN A 147 -12.07 -4.64 -5.29
CA ASN A 147 -12.66 -3.39 -5.77
C ASN A 147 -13.17 -3.46 -7.23
N ASP A 148 -12.65 -4.36 -8.07
CA ASP A 148 -13.16 -4.55 -9.44
C ASP A 148 -14.62 -5.08 -9.46
N SER A 149 -15.07 -5.70 -8.36
CA SER A 149 -16.45 -6.22 -8.21
C SER A 149 -17.44 -5.21 -7.61
N ILE A 150 -16.96 -4.03 -7.21
CA ILE A 150 -17.77 -2.98 -6.56
C ILE A 150 -18.30 -2.01 -7.62
N ASP A 151 -19.62 -1.92 -7.72
CA ASP A 151 -20.32 -1.02 -8.66
C ASP A 151 -20.68 0.33 -8.05
N ASP A 152 -20.64 0.47 -6.72
CA ASP A 152 -20.91 1.73 -6.05
C ASP A 152 -19.67 2.64 -6.04
N PRO A 153 -19.68 3.83 -6.69
CA PRO A 153 -18.50 4.69 -6.77
C PRO A 153 -18.01 5.23 -5.42
N GLN A 154 -18.91 5.46 -4.47
CA GLN A 154 -18.54 5.97 -3.15
C GLN A 154 -17.86 4.89 -2.32
N ILE A 155 -18.37 3.66 -2.37
CA ILE A 155 -17.73 2.52 -1.70
C ILE A 155 -16.41 2.18 -2.40
N ALA A 156 -16.37 2.14 -3.73
CA ALA A 156 -15.16 1.90 -4.48
C ALA A 156 -14.07 2.94 -4.15
N GLY A 157 -14.43 4.22 -4.07
CA GLY A 157 -13.52 5.30 -3.66
C GLY A 157 -12.94 5.09 -2.25
N ARG A 158 -13.77 4.64 -1.30
CA ARG A 158 -13.33 4.29 0.07
C ARG A 158 -12.38 3.09 0.09
N PHE A 159 -12.62 2.08 -0.74
CA PHE A 159 -11.70 0.95 -0.93
C PHE A 159 -10.34 1.40 -1.49
N VAL A 160 -10.34 2.28 -2.49
CA VAL A 160 -9.10 2.86 -3.05
C VAL A 160 -8.36 3.67 -1.99
N ALA A 161 -9.05 4.50 -1.22
CA ALA A 161 -8.46 5.26 -0.12
C ALA A 161 -7.80 4.32 0.91
N LEU A 162 -8.54 3.31 1.37
CA LEU A 162 -8.05 2.32 2.33
C LEU A 162 -6.83 1.55 1.81
N TYR A 163 -6.90 1.04 0.57
CA TYR A 163 -5.76 0.34 -0.05
C TYR A 163 -4.53 1.25 -0.15
N SER A 164 -4.72 2.51 -0.54
CA SER A 164 -3.64 3.50 -0.66
C SER A 164 -2.98 3.76 0.69
N LEU A 165 -3.76 3.91 1.76
CA LEU A 165 -3.26 4.05 3.13
C LEU A 165 -2.49 2.78 3.58
N MET A 166 -3.05 1.60 3.34
CA MET A 166 -2.43 0.31 3.67
C MET A 166 -1.08 0.14 2.96
N GLN A 167 -1.01 0.48 1.66
CA GLN A 167 0.21 0.38 0.87
C GLN A 167 1.25 1.42 1.28
N GLY A 168 0.84 2.65 1.58
CA GLY A 168 1.73 3.68 2.14
C GLY A 168 2.30 3.29 3.50
N LYS A 169 1.45 2.74 4.40
CA LYS A 169 1.87 2.19 5.69
C LYS A 169 2.87 1.04 5.51
N GLU A 170 2.65 0.16 4.54
CA GLU A 170 3.59 -0.92 4.25
C GLU A 170 4.95 -0.40 3.77
N LEU A 171 4.98 0.61 2.89
CA LEU A 171 6.24 1.23 2.47
C LEU A 171 6.96 1.94 3.62
N ALA A 172 6.23 2.57 4.55
CA ALA A 172 6.80 3.10 5.79
C ALA A 172 7.37 1.98 6.70
N GLY A 173 6.73 0.81 6.72
CA GLY A 173 7.23 -0.38 7.41
C GLY A 173 8.53 -0.92 6.80
N GLN A 174 8.66 -0.87 5.47
CA GLN A 174 9.89 -1.24 4.76
C GLN A 174 11.00 -0.19 4.96
N GLU A 175 10.64 1.11 4.98
CA GLU A 175 11.54 2.20 5.33
C GLU A 175 12.14 1.98 6.74
N ARG A 176 11.30 1.68 7.73
CA ARG A 176 11.73 1.33 9.09
C ARG A 176 12.77 0.22 9.07
N ALA A 177 12.49 -0.86 8.35
CA ALA A 177 13.37 -2.04 8.31
C ALA A 177 14.73 -1.73 7.68
N LEU A 178 14.75 -1.07 6.51
CA LEU A 178 15.97 -0.69 5.81
C LEU A 178 16.83 0.28 6.62
N GLY A 179 16.20 1.30 7.21
CA GLY A 179 16.91 2.26 8.06
C GLY A 179 17.52 1.61 9.29
N ALA A 180 16.79 0.71 9.96
CA ALA A 180 17.31 -0.02 11.12
C ALA A 180 18.54 -0.86 10.76
N ILE A 181 18.50 -1.59 9.63
CA ILE A 181 19.64 -2.38 9.15
C ILE A 181 20.86 -1.49 8.90
N GLY A 182 20.69 -0.38 8.16
CA GLY A 182 21.81 0.52 7.84
C GLY A 182 22.39 1.23 9.06
N PHE A 183 21.55 1.66 10.01
CA PHE A 183 22.02 2.26 11.26
C PHE A 183 22.72 1.25 12.17
N THR A 184 22.26 -0.01 12.23
CA THR A 184 22.96 -1.06 12.99
C THR A 184 24.32 -1.38 12.37
N GLN A 185 24.41 -1.41 11.04
CA GLN A 185 25.67 -1.62 10.33
C GLN A 185 26.62 -0.42 10.41
N GLY A 186 26.14 0.75 10.82
CA GLY A 186 26.90 2.00 10.83
C GLY A 186 27.23 2.52 9.42
N PHE A 187 26.61 1.98 8.38
CA PHE A 187 26.89 2.34 6.99
C PHE A 187 25.67 2.07 6.09
N PHE A 188 25.44 2.97 5.13
CA PHE A 188 24.47 2.80 4.07
C PHE A 188 25.21 2.70 2.74
N SER A 189 25.18 1.53 2.11
CA SER A 189 25.68 1.38 0.73
C SER A 189 24.81 2.19 -0.24
N ASP A 190 25.33 2.50 -1.42
CA ASP A 190 24.55 3.20 -2.45
C ASP A 190 23.26 2.47 -2.81
N ASP A 191 23.33 1.15 -2.84
CA ASP A 191 22.17 0.29 -3.07
C ASP A 191 21.14 0.37 -1.94
N THR A 192 21.56 0.27 -0.67
CA THR A 192 20.64 0.39 0.49
C THR A 192 20.04 1.80 0.56
N ARG A 193 20.86 2.83 0.32
CA ARG A 193 20.44 4.23 0.27
C ARG A 193 19.39 4.45 -0.82
N GLN A 194 19.61 3.90 -2.02
CA GLN A 194 18.64 3.99 -3.11
C GLN A 194 17.32 3.31 -2.73
N ARG A 195 17.36 2.09 -2.21
CA ARG A 195 16.14 1.38 -1.77
C ARG A 195 15.38 2.16 -0.71
N LEU A 196 16.09 2.76 0.26
CA LEU A 196 15.47 3.58 1.30
C LEU A 196 14.76 4.79 0.69
N VAL A 197 15.42 5.50 -0.24
CA VAL A 197 14.83 6.61 -0.99
C VAL A 197 13.60 6.17 -1.76
N ASP A 198 13.66 5.04 -2.48
CA ASP A 198 12.53 4.54 -3.26
C ASP A 198 11.31 4.22 -2.37
N ARG A 199 11.54 3.74 -1.13
CA ARG A 199 10.46 3.53 -0.14
C ARG A 199 9.88 4.82 0.41
N ILE A 200 10.70 5.86 0.58
CA ILE A 200 10.24 7.18 1.02
C ILE A 200 9.40 7.81 -0.09
N ASP A 201 9.88 7.79 -1.34
CA ASP A 201 9.19 8.41 -2.46
C ASP A 201 7.89 7.68 -2.81
N GLY A 202 7.89 6.34 -2.75
CA GLY A 202 6.69 5.55 -2.99
C GLY A 202 5.58 5.79 -1.96
N GLN A 203 5.91 6.19 -0.72
CA GLN A 203 4.90 6.59 0.26
C GLN A 203 4.11 7.81 -0.20
N GLN A 204 4.77 8.78 -0.83
CA GLN A 204 4.15 10.02 -1.27
C GLN A 204 3.02 9.73 -2.26
N SER A 205 3.28 8.93 -3.30
CA SER A 205 2.27 8.54 -4.28
C SER A 205 1.07 7.83 -3.65
N CYS A 206 1.31 6.98 -2.65
CA CYS A 206 0.24 6.29 -1.92
C CYS A 206 -0.60 7.28 -1.10
N PHE A 207 0.04 8.18 -0.35
CA PHE A 207 -0.67 9.12 0.53
C PHE A 207 -1.36 10.24 -0.26
N ASP A 208 -0.85 10.64 -1.42
CA ASP A 208 -1.53 11.61 -2.29
C ASP A 208 -2.86 11.07 -2.81
N VAL A 209 -2.89 9.81 -3.26
CA VAL A 209 -4.14 9.16 -3.67
C VAL A 209 -5.09 9.02 -2.48
N PHE A 210 -4.60 8.55 -1.33
CA PHE A 210 -5.39 8.47 -0.10
C PHE A 210 -6.05 9.80 0.25
N LEU A 211 -5.26 10.88 0.28
CA LEU A 211 -5.73 12.22 0.58
C LEU A 211 -6.69 12.78 -0.49
N SER A 212 -6.62 12.31 -1.74
CA SER A 212 -7.57 12.71 -2.79
C SER A 212 -8.94 12.05 -2.66
N CYS A 213 -9.00 10.88 -2.00
CA CYS A 213 -10.21 10.06 -1.90
C CYS A 213 -10.84 10.07 -0.49
N CYS A 214 -10.17 10.59 0.54
CA CYS A 214 -10.68 10.61 1.91
C CYS A 214 -11.51 11.87 2.22
N ARG A 215 -12.31 11.78 3.29
CA ARG A 215 -13.04 12.91 3.87
C ARG A 215 -12.09 13.91 4.54
N GLU A 216 -12.59 15.13 4.78
CA GLU A 216 -11.78 16.22 5.34
C GLU A 216 -11.32 15.97 6.79
N ASP A 217 -12.19 15.40 7.63
CA ASP A 217 -11.86 15.01 9.01
C ASP A 217 -10.73 13.96 9.07
N VAL A 218 -10.75 13.00 8.13
CA VAL A 218 -9.69 12.00 7.97
C VAL A 218 -8.39 12.64 7.45
N ARG A 219 -8.48 13.59 6.52
CA ARG A 219 -7.33 14.37 6.01
C ARG A 219 -6.66 15.14 7.14
N GLU A 220 -7.41 15.87 7.96
CA GLU A 220 -6.87 16.62 9.10
C GLU A 220 -6.16 15.70 10.09
N THR A 221 -6.78 14.57 10.43
CA THR A 221 -6.19 13.57 11.34
C THR A 221 -4.87 13.02 10.79
N PHE A 222 -4.80 12.76 9.48
CA PHE A 222 -3.56 12.32 8.82
C PHE A 222 -2.48 13.40 8.88
N MET A 223 -2.81 14.64 8.54
CA MET A 223 -1.85 15.76 8.53
C MET A 223 -1.28 16.07 9.92
N LEU A 224 -2.09 15.91 10.96
CA LEU A 224 -1.67 16.16 12.34
C LEU A 224 -0.82 15.02 12.93
N ASN A 225 -1.17 13.76 12.66
CA ASN A 225 -0.64 12.63 13.43
C ASN A 225 0.22 11.64 12.63
N CYS A 226 0.09 11.59 11.30
CA CYS A 226 0.70 10.53 10.47
C CYS A 226 1.93 11.00 9.67
N GLN A 227 2.21 12.30 9.70
CA GLN A 227 3.38 12.89 9.06
C GLN A 227 4.68 12.45 9.75
N PRO A 228 5.79 12.31 9.01
CA PRO A 228 7.09 12.09 9.62
C PRO A 228 7.46 13.28 10.53
N CYS A 229 7.83 12.99 11.76
CA CYS A 229 8.29 14.03 12.69
C CYS A 229 9.68 14.57 12.28
N LEU A 230 10.07 15.71 12.86
CA LEU A 230 11.34 16.37 12.56
C LEU A 230 12.54 15.42 12.74
N GLU A 231 12.55 14.62 13.80
CA GLU A 231 13.63 13.67 14.08
C GLU A 231 13.72 12.57 13.01
N THR A 232 12.57 12.08 12.52
CA THR A 232 12.53 11.12 11.42
C THR A 232 13.13 11.72 10.15
N GLU A 233 12.79 12.96 9.82
CA GLU A 233 13.38 13.67 8.67
C GLU A 233 14.88 13.91 8.82
N GLN A 234 15.34 14.24 10.03
CA GLN A 234 16.76 14.36 10.32
C GLN A 234 17.50 13.03 10.10
N LEU A 235 16.95 11.93 10.59
CA LEU A 235 17.54 10.60 10.41
C LEU A 235 17.51 10.14 8.94
N ARG A 236 16.43 10.41 8.20
CA ARG A 236 16.37 10.21 6.74
C ARG A 236 17.51 10.94 6.04
N ARG A 237 17.73 12.21 6.39
CA ARG A 237 18.84 13.01 5.85
C ARG A 237 20.20 12.41 6.20
N VAL A 238 20.41 11.95 7.44
CA VAL A 238 21.66 11.26 7.83
C VAL A 238 21.88 10.06 6.93
N ALA A 239 20.92 9.14 6.83
CA ALA A 239 21.03 7.93 6.03
C ALA A 239 21.32 8.21 4.53
N CYS A 240 20.87 9.36 4.01
CA CYS A 240 21.07 9.72 2.61
C CYS A 240 22.38 10.48 2.31
N THR A 241 22.99 11.15 3.29
CA THR A 241 24.05 12.15 3.03
C THR A 241 25.39 11.89 3.71
N ARG A 242 25.43 11.06 4.76
CA ARG A 242 26.65 10.83 5.51
C ARG A 242 26.67 9.45 6.13
N GLN A 243 27.87 8.96 6.45
CA GLN A 243 28.01 7.76 7.24
C GLN A 243 27.48 8.02 8.67
N PRO A 244 26.60 7.16 9.21
CA PRO A 244 26.21 7.22 10.60
C PRO A 244 27.44 7.07 11.51
N GLY A 245 27.44 7.77 12.66
CA GLY A 245 28.46 7.56 13.67
C GLY A 245 28.33 6.16 14.27
N ALA A 246 29.46 5.53 14.61
CA ALA A 246 29.46 4.28 15.37
C ALA A 246 28.98 4.55 16.79
N ASP A 247 27.79 4.03 17.15
CA ASP A 247 27.18 4.25 18.45
C ASP A 247 26.61 2.98 19.08
N ASN A 248 27.11 1.81 18.66
CA ASN A 248 26.64 0.50 19.12
C ASN A 248 25.12 0.29 18.94
N GLY A 249 24.51 0.90 17.92
CA GLY A 249 23.11 0.67 17.54
C GLY A 249 22.09 1.56 18.25
N HIS A 250 22.51 2.57 19.04
CA HIS A 250 21.60 3.51 19.69
C HIS A 250 20.75 4.28 18.67
N THR A 251 21.37 4.76 17.58
CA THR A 251 20.65 5.43 16.48
C THR A 251 19.68 4.49 15.80
N ALA A 252 20.03 3.20 15.63
CA ALA A 252 19.13 2.21 15.04
C ALA A 252 17.88 1.98 15.89
N LEU A 253 18.04 1.88 17.22
CA LEU A 253 16.91 1.77 18.16
C LEU A 253 16.07 3.04 18.20
N HIS A 254 16.70 4.22 18.18
CA HIS A 254 15.96 5.49 18.13
C HIS A 254 15.15 5.62 16.83
N TRP A 255 15.76 5.32 15.68
CA TRP A 255 15.07 5.24 14.39
C TRP A 255 13.89 4.27 14.44
N PHE A 256 14.12 3.06 14.95
CA PHE A 256 13.09 2.04 15.05
C PHE A 256 11.91 2.50 15.92
N ALA A 257 12.17 3.12 17.07
CA ALA A 257 11.14 3.64 17.96
C ALA A 257 10.31 4.75 17.28
N ARG A 258 10.95 5.72 16.62
CA ARG A 258 10.26 6.82 15.91
C ARG A 258 9.38 6.32 14.77
N GLN A 259 9.89 5.39 13.98
CA GLN A 259 9.11 4.80 12.89
C GLN A 259 7.98 3.90 13.40
N THR A 260 8.18 3.20 14.51
CA THR A 260 7.12 2.39 15.13
C THR A 260 5.99 3.28 15.65
N ALA A 261 6.29 4.39 16.33
CA ALA A 261 5.27 5.35 16.74
C ALA A 261 4.46 5.90 15.55
N ARG A 262 5.12 6.24 14.44
CA ARG A 262 4.44 6.66 13.21
C ARG A 262 3.54 5.56 12.62
N LEU A 263 4.00 4.32 12.60
CA LEU A 263 3.22 3.18 12.13
C LEU A 263 1.98 2.91 12.98
N GLU A 264 2.06 3.12 14.31
CA GLU A 264 0.89 3.04 15.20
C GLU A 264 -0.12 4.15 14.90
N HIS A 265 0.31 5.39 14.64
CA HIS A 265 -0.62 6.45 14.21
C HIS A 265 -1.29 6.12 12.87
N LEU A 266 -0.54 5.58 11.90
CA LEU A 266 -1.10 5.11 10.63
C LEU A 266 -2.06 3.93 10.83
N ARG A 267 -1.80 3.06 11.81
CA ARG A 267 -2.70 1.96 12.16
C ARG A 267 -4.02 2.48 12.75
N THR A 268 -3.97 3.42 13.69
CA THR A 268 -5.17 4.03 14.26
C THR A 268 -6.02 4.69 13.17
N LEU A 269 -5.39 5.41 12.24
CA LEU A 269 -6.10 6.02 11.11
C LEU A 269 -6.71 4.97 10.18
N GLU A 270 -6.01 3.88 9.91
CA GLU A 270 -6.51 2.75 9.11
C GLU A 270 -7.77 2.12 9.75
N GLU A 271 -7.79 1.96 11.08
CA GLU A 271 -8.96 1.46 11.81
C GLU A 271 -10.16 2.41 11.70
N ILE A 272 -9.93 3.73 11.76
CA ILE A 272 -10.97 4.74 11.53
C ILE A 272 -11.53 4.63 10.11
N VAL A 273 -10.66 4.50 9.10
CA VAL A 273 -11.07 4.39 7.68
C VAL A 273 -11.84 3.09 7.43
N ILE A 274 -11.46 1.98 8.05
CA ILE A 274 -12.20 0.71 7.97
C ILE A 274 -13.58 0.85 8.61
N ALA A 275 -13.67 1.46 9.80
CA ALA A 275 -14.95 1.69 10.46
C ALA A 275 -15.88 2.58 9.61
N ASP A 276 -15.35 3.67 9.03
CA ASP A 276 -16.09 4.54 8.11
C ASP A 276 -16.57 3.76 6.86
N LEU A 277 -15.71 2.92 6.28
CA LEU A 277 -16.11 2.03 5.17
C LEU A 277 -17.27 1.10 5.57
N MET A 278 -17.18 0.42 6.71
CA MET A 278 -18.23 -0.49 7.19
C MET A 278 -19.55 0.25 7.44
N MET A 279 -19.51 1.42 8.08
CA MET A 279 -20.70 2.26 8.29
C MET A 279 -21.34 2.72 6.98
N ALA A 280 -20.53 3.05 5.97
CA ALA A 280 -21.06 3.43 4.66
C ALA A 280 -21.71 2.24 3.93
N VAL A 281 -21.13 1.04 4.04
CA VAL A 281 -21.75 -0.18 3.50
C VAL A 281 -23.09 -0.45 4.20
N ASP A 282 -23.14 -0.37 5.53
CA ASP A 282 -24.36 -0.58 6.31
C ASP A 282 -25.45 0.46 5.98
N ALA A 283 -25.09 1.74 5.84
CA ALA A 283 -26.02 2.79 5.45
C ALA A 283 -26.60 2.55 4.04
N ARG A 284 -25.80 2.03 3.10
CA ARG A 284 -26.30 1.66 1.77
C ARG A 284 -27.20 0.43 1.80
N ILE A 285 -26.94 -0.53 2.70
CA ILE A 285 -27.82 -1.67 2.94
C ILE A 285 -29.19 -1.20 3.45
N GLN A 286 -29.22 -0.23 4.38
CA GLN A 286 -30.45 0.27 5.00
C GLN A 286 -31.29 1.15 4.05
N ASN A 287 -30.66 2.06 3.29
CA ASN A 287 -31.38 2.99 2.42
C ASN A 287 -32.04 2.33 1.19
N ASP A 288 -31.61 1.13 0.75
CA ASP A 288 -32.21 0.45 -0.41
C ASP A 288 -33.58 -0.18 -0.10
N ASP A 289 -33.92 -0.36 1.17
CA ASP A 289 -35.25 -0.84 1.58
C ASP A 289 -36.35 0.23 1.32
N GLU A 290 -35.98 1.52 1.19
CA GLU A 290 -36.91 2.65 1.03
C GLU A 290 -37.25 3.02 -0.43
N ILE A 291 -36.59 2.45 -1.45
CA ILE A 291 -36.90 2.74 -2.86
C ILE A 291 -38.25 2.10 -3.20
N THR A 292 -39.29 2.91 -3.07
CA THR A 292 -40.63 2.71 -3.59
C THR A 292 -40.60 2.97 -5.11
N PRO A 293 -41.44 2.28 -5.92
CA PRO A 293 -41.59 2.66 -7.31
C PRO A 293 -42.03 4.13 -7.32
N VAL A 294 -41.23 4.98 -7.97
CA VAL A 294 -41.56 6.39 -8.15
C VAL A 294 -42.91 6.44 -8.85
N ASP A 295 -43.92 6.98 -8.18
CA ASP A 295 -45.17 7.37 -8.84
C ASP A 295 -44.82 8.40 -9.91
N ASP A 296 -45.33 8.18 -11.11
CA ASP A 296 -45.16 8.98 -12.32
C ASP A 296 -45.18 10.49 -12.01
N GLU A 297 -44.02 11.18 -11.99
CA GLU A 297 -43.92 12.64 -12.25
C GLU A 297 -42.51 13.27 -12.21
N GLN A 298 -41.40 12.52 -12.02
CA GLN A 298 -40.04 13.11 -12.11
C GLN A 298 -39.21 12.58 -13.28
N ASP A 299 -38.75 13.53 -14.09
CA ASP A 299 -37.94 13.39 -15.30
C ASP A 299 -36.69 12.52 -15.09
N ASP A 300 -36.51 11.59 -16.04
CA ASP A 300 -35.38 10.68 -16.25
C ASP A 300 -34.96 9.76 -15.08
N PRO A 301 -35.51 8.53 -14.98
CA PRO A 301 -35.06 7.52 -14.02
C PRO A 301 -33.59 7.10 -14.19
N LEU A 302 -32.93 7.46 -15.32
CA LEU A 302 -31.50 7.22 -15.52
C LEU A 302 -30.59 8.23 -14.78
N ALA A 303 -31.13 9.38 -14.35
CA ALA A 303 -30.39 10.36 -13.54
C ALA A 303 -30.05 9.84 -12.13
N CYS A 304 -30.73 8.80 -11.67
CA CYS A 304 -30.52 8.17 -10.37
C CYS A 304 -29.40 7.10 -10.36
N TYR A 305 -28.75 6.86 -11.51
CA TYR A 305 -27.59 5.96 -11.60
C TYR A 305 -26.30 6.76 -11.36
N PRO A 306 -25.52 6.43 -10.32
CA PRO A 306 -24.39 7.24 -9.90
C PRO A 306 -23.31 7.30 -10.99
N ASP A 307 -22.56 8.41 -11.00
CA ASP A 307 -21.50 8.77 -11.94
C ASP A 307 -20.50 7.63 -12.24
N LYS A 308 -20.88 6.73 -13.15
CA LYS A 308 -20.01 5.69 -13.72
C LYS A 308 -18.67 6.21 -14.30
N PRO A 309 -18.53 7.46 -14.82
CA PRO A 309 -17.22 7.92 -15.31
C PRO A 309 -16.12 8.03 -14.24
N LEU A 310 -16.44 8.02 -12.93
CA LEU A 310 -15.44 8.11 -11.87
C LEU A 310 -14.77 6.76 -11.53
N LEU A 311 -15.48 5.64 -11.72
CA LEU A 311 -14.99 4.30 -11.40
C LEU A 311 -13.71 3.90 -12.18
N PRO A 312 -13.58 4.15 -13.50
CA PRO A 312 -12.35 3.85 -14.24
C PRO A 312 -11.13 4.56 -13.67
N LEU A 313 -11.26 5.83 -13.27
CA LEU A 313 -10.17 6.61 -12.71
C LEU A 313 -9.73 6.08 -11.35
N LEU A 314 -10.70 5.81 -10.46
CA LEU A 314 -10.42 5.24 -9.14
C LEU A 314 -9.71 3.87 -9.24
N ARG A 315 -10.19 3.01 -10.15
CA ARG A 315 -9.57 1.70 -10.41
C ARG A 315 -8.18 1.85 -11.04
N GLN A 316 -7.96 2.85 -11.88
CA GLN A 316 -6.64 3.16 -12.42
C GLN A 316 -5.66 3.55 -11.30
N GLN A 317 -6.04 4.43 -10.37
CA GLN A 317 -5.20 4.83 -9.25
C GLN A 317 -4.79 3.63 -8.38
N ALA A 318 -5.72 2.72 -8.08
CA ALA A 318 -5.41 1.50 -7.34
C ALA A 318 -4.41 0.60 -8.09
N ARG A 319 -4.55 0.47 -9.41
CA ARG A 319 -3.63 -0.31 -10.25
C ARG A 319 -2.24 0.31 -10.34
N GLU A 320 -2.15 1.64 -10.39
CA GLU A 320 -0.87 2.36 -10.37
C GLU A 320 -0.10 2.12 -9.07
N ILE A 321 -0.80 2.14 -7.93
CA ILE A 321 -0.22 1.82 -6.61
C ILE A 321 0.25 0.35 -6.56
N GLU A 322 -0.55 -0.58 -7.10
CA GLU A 322 -0.16 -2.00 -7.17
C GLU A 322 1.04 -2.21 -8.09
N LEU A 323 1.11 -1.50 -9.22
CA LEU A 323 2.24 -1.54 -10.13
C LEU A 323 3.51 -1.02 -9.46
N LEU A 324 3.43 0.13 -8.78
CA LEU A 324 4.53 0.68 -8.00
C LEU A 324 5.05 -0.33 -6.98
N SER A 325 4.15 -0.96 -6.22
CA SER A 325 4.50 -1.99 -5.23
C SER A 325 5.24 -3.19 -5.86
N ARG A 326 4.84 -3.61 -7.07
CA ARG A 326 5.53 -4.67 -7.81
C ARG A 326 6.88 -4.23 -8.36
N GLN A 327 7.00 -3.03 -8.92
CA GLN A 327 8.26 -2.48 -9.42
C GLN A 327 9.31 -2.39 -8.31
N LEU A 328 8.91 -1.90 -7.13
CA LEU A 328 9.78 -1.80 -5.95
C LEU A 328 10.24 -3.16 -5.39
N ALA A 329 9.53 -4.24 -5.72
CA ALA A 329 9.91 -5.62 -5.37
C ALA A 329 10.70 -6.33 -6.48
N SER A 330 10.60 -5.85 -7.72
CA SER A 330 11.25 -6.44 -8.89
C SER A 330 12.71 -5.99 -8.99
N LEU A 331 13.64 -6.91 -8.77
CA LEU A 331 15.07 -6.64 -8.95
C LEU A 331 15.40 -6.15 -10.36
N ARG A 332 14.70 -6.68 -11.37
CA ARG A 332 14.90 -6.25 -12.75
C ARG A 332 14.51 -4.79 -12.94
N ASP A 333 13.32 -4.42 -12.49
CA ASP A 333 12.81 -3.06 -12.69
C ASP A 333 13.67 -2.06 -11.91
N THR A 334 14.02 -2.38 -10.65
CA THR A 334 14.94 -1.54 -9.87
C THR A 334 16.33 -1.37 -10.53
N LEU A 335 16.86 -2.39 -11.23
CA LEU A 335 18.10 -2.25 -12.00
C LEU A 335 17.92 -1.40 -13.26
N GLU A 336 16.77 -1.50 -13.94
CA GLU A 336 16.46 -0.67 -15.10
C GLU A 336 16.31 0.82 -14.70
N GLU A 337 15.59 1.09 -13.61
CA GLU A 337 15.45 2.44 -13.03
C GLU A 337 16.80 3.03 -12.59
N ARG A 338 17.69 2.23 -12.00
CA ARG A 338 19.05 2.66 -11.66
C ARG A 338 19.86 3.07 -12.88
N LYS A 339 19.78 2.33 -13.98
CA LYS A 339 20.46 2.71 -15.23
C LYS A 339 19.99 4.08 -15.73
N ILE A 340 18.70 4.41 -15.55
CA ILE A 340 18.14 5.71 -15.92
C ILE A 340 18.69 6.81 -15.02
N ILE A 341 18.73 6.57 -13.71
CA ILE A 341 19.33 7.49 -12.72
C ILE A 341 20.82 7.72 -13.02
N ASP A 342 21.60 6.67 -13.31
CA ASP A 342 23.02 6.78 -13.63
C ASP A 342 23.25 7.57 -14.93
N LYS A 343 22.40 7.40 -15.95
CA LYS A 343 22.41 8.22 -17.15
C LYS A 343 22.12 9.69 -16.84
N ALA A 344 21.15 9.97 -15.98
CA ALA A 344 20.82 11.34 -15.57
C ALA A 344 21.97 11.99 -14.77
N LYS A 345 22.60 11.25 -13.83
CA LYS A 345 23.81 11.70 -13.12
C LYS A 345 24.93 12.04 -14.12
N SER A 346 25.17 11.18 -15.11
CA SER A 346 26.19 11.40 -16.14
C SER A 346 25.96 12.69 -16.94
N VAL A 347 24.70 13.04 -17.21
CA VAL A 347 24.34 14.32 -17.87
C VAL A 347 24.66 15.51 -16.96
N LEU A 348 24.32 15.45 -15.67
CA LEU A 348 24.65 16.52 -14.72
C LEU A 348 26.17 16.67 -14.54
N MET A 349 26.90 15.56 -14.48
CA MET A 349 28.36 15.57 -14.41
C MET A 349 28.98 16.24 -15.64
N ALA A 350 28.50 15.91 -16.84
CA ALA A 350 29.04 16.44 -18.09
C ALA A 350 28.71 17.92 -18.32
N HIS A 351 27.49 18.37 -18.00
CA HIS A 351 27.03 19.73 -18.35
C HIS A 351 27.14 20.73 -17.20
N GLN A 352 27.12 20.29 -15.93
CA GLN A 352 27.18 21.16 -14.76
C GLN A 352 28.46 21.00 -13.91
N ASN A 353 29.44 20.19 -14.37
CA ASN A 353 30.70 19.93 -13.66
C ASN A 353 30.49 19.49 -12.20
N MET A 354 29.43 18.73 -11.94
CA MET A 354 29.14 18.18 -10.60
C MET A 354 29.92 16.88 -10.38
N SER A 355 30.32 16.62 -9.13
CA SER A 355 30.76 15.27 -8.75
C SER A 355 29.59 14.29 -8.78
N GLU A 356 29.87 12.98 -8.80
CA GLU A 356 28.80 11.97 -8.81
C GLU A 356 27.87 12.09 -7.59
N GLU A 357 28.44 12.33 -6.41
CA GLU A 357 27.68 12.50 -5.17
C GLU A 357 26.82 13.78 -5.19
N GLN A 358 27.37 14.88 -5.75
CA GLN A 358 26.63 16.13 -5.93
C GLN A 358 25.47 15.96 -6.92
N ALA A 359 25.70 15.24 -8.02
CA ALA A 359 24.67 14.96 -9.02
C ALA A 359 23.54 14.10 -8.44
N TRP A 360 23.87 13.08 -7.64
CA TRP A 360 22.87 12.27 -6.93
C TRP A 360 22.07 13.13 -5.93
N TYR A 361 22.74 13.96 -5.13
CA TYR A 361 22.07 14.86 -4.19
C TYR A 361 21.17 15.89 -4.89
N ALA A 362 21.59 16.41 -6.06
CA ALA A 362 20.77 17.32 -6.86
C ALA A 362 19.50 16.64 -7.39
N LEU A 363 19.60 15.42 -7.93
CA LEU A 363 18.44 14.62 -8.34
C LEU A 363 17.51 14.33 -7.15
N ARG A 364 18.08 13.94 -6.01
CA ARG A 364 17.33 13.70 -4.78
C ARG A 364 16.59 14.94 -4.30
N LYS A 365 17.25 16.10 -4.32
CA LYS A 365 16.66 17.38 -3.93
C LYS A 365 15.51 17.76 -4.87
N MET A 366 15.69 17.62 -6.19
CA MET A 366 14.63 17.89 -7.15
C MET A 366 13.43 16.96 -6.98
N ALA A 367 13.66 15.68 -6.68
CA ALA A 367 12.61 14.71 -6.38
C ALA A 367 11.78 15.14 -5.16
N MET A 368 12.44 15.58 -4.09
CA MET A 368 11.78 16.11 -2.88
C MET A 368 11.02 17.41 -3.15
N ASP A 369 11.62 18.37 -3.86
CA ASP A 369 10.99 19.67 -4.14
C ASP A 369 9.76 19.54 -5.07
N LYS A 370 9.68 18.46 -5.86
CA LYS A 370 8.58 18.18 -6.79
C LYS A 370 7.61 17.09 -6.32
N ASN A 371 7.84 16.48 -5.16
CA ASN A 371 7.07 15.33 -4.67
C ASN A 371 6.96 14.19 -5.71
N GLN A 372 8.06 13.89 -6.40
CA GLN A 372 8.14 12.86 -7.44
C GLN A 372 9.24 11.86 -7.12
N ARG A 373 9.17 10.65 -7.68
CA ARG A 373 10.26 9.68 -7.51
C ARG A 373 11.51 10.16 -8.23
N MET A 374 12.68 9.78 -7.71
CA MET A 374 13.94 10.15 -8.34
C MET A 374 14.09 9.62 -9.78
N VAL A 375 13.50 8.48 -10.11
CA VAL A 375 13.50 7.94 -11.48
C VAL A 375 12.68 8.80 -12.45
N ASP A 376 11.56 9.38 -12.00
CA ASP A 376 10.69 10.22 -12.83
C ASP A 376 11.41 11.54 -13.16
N ILE A 377 12.11 12.12 -12.19
CA ILE A 377 12.99 13.28 -12.39
C ILE A 377 14.13 12.94 -13.35
N ALA A 378 14.73 11.77 -13.22
CA ALA A 378 15.78 11.31 -14.13
C ALA A 378 15.25 11.17 -15.56
N HIS A 379 14.05 10.62 -15.74
CA HIS A 379 13.38 10.58 -17.04
C HIS A 379 13.10 11.99 -17.60
N ALA A 380 12.53 12.88 -16.79
CA ALA A 380 12.25 14.26 -17.19
C ALA A 380 13.52 15.02 -17.59
N LEU A 381 14.64 14.78 -16.90
CA LEU A 381 15.93 15.36 -17.28
C LEU A 381 16.43 14.80 -18.62
N LEU A 382 16.29 13.50 -18.84
CA LEU A 382 16.74 12.84 -20.07
C LEU A 382 15.89 13.20 -21.30
N THR A 383 14.59 13.47 -21.13
CA THR A 383 13.73 13.96 -22.22
C THR A 383 14.09 15.39 -22.61
N VAL A 384 14.43 16.23 -21.63
CA VAL A 384 14.84 17.64 -21.79
C VAL A 384 16.32 17.77 -22.18
N LYS A 385 17.09 16.68 -22.20
CA LYS A 385 18.54 16.65 -22.53
C LYS A 385 18.88 17.37 -23.84
N THR A 386 17.99 17.32 -24.83
CA THR A 386 18.19 17.99 -26.12
C THR A 386 18.30 19.51 -25.97
N LEU A 387 17.62 20.11 -24.98
CA LEU A 387 17.69 21.55 -24.70
C LEU A 387 19.03 21.98 -24.08
N TRP A 388 19.73 21.05 -23.42
CA TRP A 388 21.03 21.32 -22.79
C TRP A 388 22.20 21.30 -23.77
N GLN A 389 22.00 20.74 -24.97
CA GLN A 389 22.97 20.78 -26.05
C GLN A 389 23.06 22.16 -26.74
N VAL A 390 22.12 23.07 -26.46
CA VAL A 390 21.93 24.34 -27.20
C VAL A 390 22.53 25.57 -26.50
N ILE A 391 23.27 25.42 -25.40
CA ILE A 391 23.98 26.56 -24.77
C ILE A 391 25.48 26.44 -25.06
N PRO A 392 25.97 26.83 -26.27
CA PRO A 392 27.37 27.20 -26.40
C PRO A 392 27.58 28.47 -25.58
N LYS A 393 28.54 28.43 -24.65
CA LYS A 393 29.07 29.63 -24.01
C LYS A 393 29.70 30.50 -25.11
N GLU A 394 29.08 31.63 -25.42
CA GLU A 394 29.77 32.75 -26.09
C GLU A 394 30.77 33.41 -25.16
#